data_AF-A0A2V9KGX2-F1
#
_entry.id   AF-A0A2V9KGX2-F1
#
_cell.length_a   1.000
_cell.length_b   1.000
_cell.length_c   1.000
_cell.angle_alpha   90.00
_cell.angle_beta   90.00
_cell.angle_gamma   90.00
#
_symmetry.space_group_name_H-M   'P 1'
#
loop_
_entity.id
_entity.type
_entity.pdbx_description
1 polymer ?
#
loop_
_entity_poly.entity_id
_entity_poly.type
_entity_poly.pdbx_seq_one_letter_code
_entity_poly.pdbx_strand_id
1 'polypeptide(L)'
;MDVSVAHACLAQLFFCIMVSLALFTRPGWRWDEPKVEDGSNPSLRQLATATTALVFVQLMLGAAFRHHGFGIIPHMVGAALVMAGVFCLLVRVLKDFRGRKALERATNFLAGLLVAQIFLGIASYLILLAHPAMQVEQPLPAYVVVSTTHVVVGALVLAASLVLTYRAFQLTSAHRASEAAVANRSFPRKQESTEPASQVQRADV
;
A
#
# COMPACT_ATOMS: atom_id res chain seq x y z
N MET A 1 -9.13 2.89 -22.42
CA MET A 1 -8.34 3.74 -21.51
C MET A 1 -7.53 4.68 -22.38
N ASP A 2 -7.58 5.97 -22.09
CA ASP A 2 -6.77 6.95 -22.80
C ASP A 2 -5.28 6.73 -22.53
N VAL A 3 -4.43 6.99 -23.53
CA VAL A 3 -2.97 6.82 -23.44
C VAL A 3 -2.39 7.59 -22.23
N SER A 4 -2.99 8.72 -21.85
CA SER A 4 -2.55 9.53 -20.71
C SER A 4 -2.82 8.89 -19.35
N VAL A 5 -3.98 8.25 -19.18
CA VAL A 5 -4.31 7.51 -17.95
C VAL A 5 -3.40 6.28 -17.83
N ALA A 6 -3.15 5.59 -18.94
CA ALA A 6 -2.20 4.47 -18.98
C ALA A 6 -0.76 4.91 -18.64
N HIS A 7 -0.31 6.06 -19.15
CA HIS A 7 0.99 6.63 -18.82
C HIS A 7 1.11 6.99 -17.34
N ALA A 8 0.08 7.64 -16.76
CA ALA A 8 0.06 7.97 -15.33
C ALA A 8 0.14 6.71 -14.45
N CYS A 9 -0.58 5.66 -14.83
CA CYS A 9 -0.53 4.35 -14.16
C CYS A 9 0.88 3.74 -14.23
N LEU A 10 1.46 3.69 -15.43
CA LEU A 10 2.79 3.14 -15.66
C LEU A 10 3.88 3.90 -14.90
N ALA A 11 3.84 5.23 -14.93
CA ALA A 11 4.76 6.08 -14.19
C ALA A 11 4.68 5.81 -12.68
N GLN A 12 3.47 5.66 -12.14
CA GLN A 12 3.28 5.38 -10.73
C GLN A 12 3.81 3.99 -10.33
N LEU A 13 3.59 2.97 -11.17
CA LEU A 13 4.14 1.62 -10.94
C LEU A 13 5.66 1.64 -10.98
N PHE A 14 6.25 2.30 -11.98
CA PHE A 14 7.70 2.44 -12.07
C PHE A 14 8.27 3.15 -10.85
N PHE A 15 7.63 4.23 -10.40
CA PHE A 15 8.02 4.93 -9.18
C PHE A 15 7.95 4.02 -7.94
N CYS A 16 6.88 3.24 -7.78
CA CYS A 16 6.76 2.26 -6.71
C CYS A 16 7.90 1.22 -6.76
N ILE A 17 8.24 0.70 -7.94
CA ILE A 17 9.35 -0.25 -8.12
C ILE A 17 10.68 0.38 -7.69
N MET A 18 10.94 1.63 -8.08
CA MET A 18 12.15 2.34 -7.67
C MET A 18 12.22 2.54 -6.15
N VAL A 19 11.10 2.91 -5.51
CA VAL A 19 11.01 3.04 -4.05
C VAL A 19 11.27 1.69 -3.37
N SER A 20 10.67 0.60 -3.87
CA SER A 20 10.89 -0.74 -3.35
C SER A 20 12.35 -1.17 -3.49
N LEU A 21 12.97 -0.95 -4.65
CA LEU A 21 14.37 -1.25 -4.89
C LEU A 21 15.26 -0.49 -3.90
N ALA A 22 15.10 0.84 -3.82
CA ALA A 22 15.86 1.68 -2.90
C ALA A 22 15.70 1.27 -1.43
N LEU A 23 14.49 0.85 -1.02
CA LEU A 23 14.22 0.37 0.33
C LEU A 23 14.94 -0.95 0.61
N PHE A 24 14.91 -1.90 -0.32
CA PHE A 24 15.45 -3.24 -0.13
C PHE A 24 16.97 -3.30 -0.32
N THR A 25 17.57 -2.39 -1.07
CA THR A 25 19.03 -2.28 -1.20
C THR A 25 19.67 -1.51 -0.04
N ARG A 26 18.87 -0.95 0.88
CA ARG A 26 19.39 -0.23 2.04
C ARG A 26 20.09 -1.22 2.99
N PRO A 27 21.33 -0.94 3.46
CA PRO A 27 22.10 -1.86 4.31
C PRO A 27 21.42 -2.34 5.60
N GLY A 28 20.43 -1.60 6.09
CA GLY A 28 19.68 -1.91 7.32
C GLY A 28 18.31 -2.55 7.09
N TRP A 29 17.98 -2.99 5.88
CA TRP A 29 16.72 -3.69 5.61
C TRP A 29 16.89 -5.20 5.74
N ARG A 30 16.16 -5.84 6.66
CA ARG A 30 16.16 -7.30 6.83
C ARG A 30 14.76 -7.85 7.09
N TRP A 31 14.40 -8.99 6.49
CA TRP A 31 13.06 -9.59 6.63
C TRP A 31 12.90 -10.53 7.84
N ASP A 32 14.03 -10.85 8.48
CA ASP A 32 14.16 -11.72 9.65
C ASP A 32 14.06 -10.96 10.99
N GLU A 33 13.69 -9.68 10.95
CA GLU A 33 13.44 -8.88 12.15
C GLU A 33 12.40 -9.54 13.07
N PRO A 34 12.54 -9.42 14.40
CA PRO A 34 11.57 -9.96 15.35
C PRO A 34 10.16 -9.44 15.07
N LYS A 35 9.28 -10.38 14.73
CA LYS A 35 7.87 -10.11 14.40
C LYS A 35 7.04 -10.10 15.68
N VAL A 36 6.20 -9.08 15.81
CA VAL A 36 5.17 -9.03 16.85
C VAL A 36 3.89 -9.63 16.30
N GLU A 37 3.28 -10.51 17.07
CA GLU A 37 2.02 -11.13 16.67
C GLU A 37 0.90 -10.10 16.60
N ASP A 38 0.19 -10.11 15.48
CA ASP A 38 -1.01 -9.30 15.27
C ASP A 38 -2.23 -10.22 15.30
N GLY A 39 -2.87 -10.27 16.47
CA GLY A 39 -4.09 -11.05 16.72
C GLY A 39 -5.37 -10.40 16.20
N SER A 40 -5.27 -9.26 15.48
CA SER A 40 -6.43 -8.48 15.13
C SER A 40 -7.00 -8.81 13.75
N ASN A 41 -8.30 -8.59 13.61
CA ASN A 41 -9.04 -8.82 12.37
C ASN A 41 -9.81 -7.55 11.97
N PRO A 42 -9.42 -6.87 10.88
CA PRO A 42 -8.32 -7.21 9.96
C PRO A 42 -6.94 -6.98 10.59
N SER A 43 -5.94 -7.75 10.15
CA SER A 43 -4.54 -7.53 10.55
C SER A 43 -4.01 -6.22 9.97
N LEU A 44 -3.00 -5.64 10.60
CA LEU A 44 -2.27 -4.45 10.15
C LEU A 44 -1.75 -4.63 8.72
N ARG A 45 -1.29 -5.83 8.37
CA ARG A 45 -0.83 -6.17 7.01
C ARG A 45 -1.97 -6.00 6.00
N GLN A 46 -3.14 -6.56 6.28
CA GLN A 46 -4.31 -6.46 5.41
C GLN A 46 -4.79 -5.02 5.30
N LEU A 47 -4.86 -4.29 6.42
CA LEU A 47 -5.27 -2.90 6.44
C LEU A 47 -4.29 -2.01 5.66
N ALA A 48 -2.98 -2.23 5.80
CA ALA A 48 -1.96 -1.49 5.08
C ALA A 48 -1.99 -1.80 3.57
N THR A 49 -2.13 -3.07 3.18
CA THR A 49 -2.27 -3.46 1.77
C THR A 49 -3.53 -2.87 1.15
N ALA A 50 -4.67 -2.98 1.84
CA ALA A 50 -5.93 -2.40 1.37
C ALA A 50 -5.84 -0.89 1.22
N THR A 51 -5.23 -0.19 2.19
CA THR A 51 -5.03 1.26 2.10
C THR A 51 -4.12 1.64 0.94
N THR A 52 -3.01 0.93 0.72
CA THR A 52 -2.12 1.17 -0.43
C THR A 52 -2.83 0.93 -1.76
N ALA A 53 -3.64 -0.12 -1.87
CA ALA A 53 -4.46 -0.36 -3.05
C ALA A 53 -5.50 0.74 -3.28
N LEU A 54 -6.18 1.20 -2.22
CA LEU A 54 -7.13 2.32 -2.27
C LEU A 54 -6.43 3.61 -2.73
N VAL A 55 -5.23 3.92 -2.22
CA VAL A 55 -4.45 5.08 -2.66
C VAL A 55 -4.11 4.97 -4.14
N PHE A 56 -3.66 3.80 -4.61
CA PHE A 56 -3.36 3.59 -6.03
C PHE A 56 -4.60 3.83 -6.91
N VAL A 57 -5.73 3.23 -6.56
CA VAL A 57 -7.01 3.45 -7.27
C VAL A 57 -7.41 4.92 -7.23
N GLN A 58 -7.24 5.60 -6.10
CA GLN A 58 -7.54 7.02 -5.95
C GLN A 58 -6.72 7.91 -6.88
N LEU A 59 -5.43 7.60 -7.07
CA LEU A 59 -4.57 8.28 -8.04
C LEU A 59 -5.08 8.07 -9.48
N MET A 60 -5.54 6.85 -9.81
CA MET A 60 -6.11 6.55 -11.13
C MET A 60 -7.42 7.32 -11.35
N LEU A 61 -8.29 7.39 -10.35
CA LEU A 61 -9.53 8.18 -10.42
C LEU A 61 -9.23 9.68 -10.58
N GLY A 62 -8.20 10.20 -9.89
CA GLY A 62 -7.76 11.59 -10.04
C GLY A 62 -7.17 11.90 -11.43
N ALA A 63 -6.43 10.96 -12.01
CA ALA A 63 -5.96 11.07 -13.39
C ALA A 63 -7.12 10.99 -14.39
N ALA A 64 -8.06 10.07 -14.21
CA ALA A 64 -9.24 9.93 -15.07
C ALA A 64 -10.15 11.16 -15.04
N PHE A 65 -10.32 11.80 -13.87
CA PHE A 65 -11.04 13.07 -13.74
C PHE A 65 -10.45 14.17 -14.62
N ARG A 66 -9.12 14.27 -14.70
CA ARG A 66 -8.42 15.25 -15.55
C ARG A 66 -8.52 14.96 -17.05
N HIS A 67 -8.86 13.73 -17.43
CA HIS A 67 -8.92 13.30 -18.82
C HIS A 67 -10.37 13.05 -19.29
N HIS A 68 -11.37 13.64 -18.63
CA HIS A 68 -12.80 13.53 -18.97
C HIS A 68 -13.41 12.12 -18.89
N GLY A 69 -12.72 11.16 -18.26
CA GLY A 69 -13.20 9.77 -18.17
C GLY A 69 -14.28 9.53 -17.10
N PHE A 70 -14.29 10.33 -16.03
CA PHE A 70 -15.25 10.25 -14.92
C PHE A 70 -15.40 11.62 -14.24
N GLY A 71 -16.57 11.90 -13.64
CA GLY A 71 -16.78 13.10 -12.82
C GLY A 71 -15.93 13.11 -11.54
N ILE A 72 -15.99 14.21 -10.77
CA ILE A 72 -15.22 14.34 -9.51
C ILE A 72 -15.71 13.43 -8.37
N ILE A 73 -16.97 12.95 -8.45
CA ILE A 73 -17.63 12.19 -7.39
C ILE A 73 -16.87 10.90 -7.01
N PRO A 74 -16.51 9.99 -7.95
CA PRO A 74 -15.68 8.82 -7.63
C PRO A 74 -14.38 9.16 -6.91
N HIS A 75 -13.70 10.24 -7.32
CA HIS A 75 -12.50 10.70 -6.65
C HIS A 75 -12.78 11.19 -5.23
N MET A 76 -13.88 11.90 -4.97
CA MET A 76 -14.24 12.33 -3.63
C MET A 76 -14.58 11.17 -2.69
N VAL A 77 -15.35 10.19 -3.19
CA VAL A 77 -15.65 8.97 -2.42
C VAL A 77 -14.39 8.19 -2.12
N GLY A 78 -13.51 7.99 -3.11
CA GLY A 78 -12.22 7.32 -2.90
C GLY A 78 -11.31 8.07 -1.94
N ALA A 79 -11.29 9.41 -1.95
CA ALA A 79 -10.54 10.22 -0.99
C ALA A 79 -11.02 9.99 0.45
N ALA A 80 -12.34 9.92 0.66
CA ALA A 80 -12.92 9.61 1.96
C ALA A 80 -12.53 8.20 2.45
N LEU A 81 -12.53 7.20 1.55
CA LEU A 81 -12.09 5.84 1.88
C LEU A 81 -10.59 5.77 2.22
N VAL A 82 -9.74 6.48 1.46
CA VAL A 82 -8.31 6.59 1.76
C VAL A 82 -8.09 7.24 3.12
N MET A 83 -8.81 8.32 3.41
CA MET A 83 -8.73 9.01 4.70
C MET A 83 -9.13 8.11 5.86
N ALA A 84 -10.23 7.36 5.72
CA ALA A 84 -10.63 6.37 6.71
C ALA A 84 -9.58 5.27 6.89
N GLY A 85 -9.00 4.74 5.80
CA GLY A 85 -7.95 3.73 5.85
C GLY A 85 -6.68 4.22 6.59
N VAL A 86 -6.20 5.42 6.26
CA VAL A 86 -5.03 6.04 6.91
C VAL A 86 -5.33 6.36 8.38
N PHE A 87 -6.54 6.83 8.70
CA PHE A 87 -6.94 7.07 10.08
C PHE A 87 -6.98 5.77 10.89
N CYS A 88 -7.56 4.70 10.34
CA CYS A 88 -7.55 3.38 10.97
C CYS A 88 -6.12 2.87 11.19
N LEU A 89 -5.21 3.04 10.22
CA LEU A 89 -3.79 2.70 10.38
C LEU A 89 -3.13 3.50 11.50
N LEU A 90 -3.39 4.81 11.55
CA LEU A 90 -2.86 5.70 12.59
C LEU A 90 -3.31 5.25 13.98
N VAL A 91 -4.61 5.05 14.17
CA VAL A 91 -5.18 4.56 15.44
C VAL A 91 -4.60 3.20 15.81
N ARG A 92 -4.53 2.26 14.86
CA ARG A 92 -4.01 0.90 15.09
C ARG A 92 -2.55 0.91 15.50
N VAL A 93 -1.71 1.68 14.81
CA VAL A 93 -0.28 1.78 15.14
C VAL A 93 -0.07 2.44 16.51
N LEU A 94 -0.83 3.49 16.82
CA LEU A 94 -0.76 4.20 18.09
C LEU A 94 -1.41 3.48 19.26
N LYS A 95 -2.25 2.46 19.03
CA LYS A 95 -2.83 1.63 20.10
C LYS A 95 -2.03 0.36 20.34
N ASP A 96 -1.77 -0.38 19.27
CA ASP A 96 -1.33 -1.78 19.37
C ASP A 96 0.17 -1.97 19.09
N PHE A 97 0.81 -0.99 18.47
CA PHE A 97 2.24 -1.06 18.10
C PHE A 97 3.06 0.11 18.68
N ARG A 98 2.58 0.70 19.79
CA ARG A 98 3.30 1.76 20.52
C ARG A 98 4.72 1.29 20.86
N GLY A 99 5.71 2.13 20.58
CA GLY A 99 7.12 1.85 20.81
C GLY A 99 7.84 1.25 19.60
N ARG A 100 7.14 0.80 18.55
CA ARG A 100 7.78 0.45 17.26
C ARG A 100 7.95 1.71 16.42
N LYS A 101 8.99 2.50 16.73
CA LYS A 101 9.33 3.78 16.09
C LYS A 101 9.39 3.74 14.55
N ALA A 102 9.62 2.58 13.94
CA ALA A 102 9.60 2.43 12.48
C ALA A 102 8.16 2.51 11.90
N LEU A 103 7.19 1.86 12.55
CA LEU A 103 5.77 1.93 12.14
C LEU A 103 5.21 3.32 12.44
N GLU A 104 5.43 3.83 13.64
CA GLU A 104 4.92 5.15 14.05
C GLU A 104 5.40 6.27 13.12
N ARG A 105 6.70 6.32 12.81
CA ARG A 105 7.24 7.34 11.89
C ARG A 105 6.67 7.20 10.48
N ALA A 106 6.57 5.98 9.96
CA ALA A 106 6.02 5.74 8.63
C ALA A 106 4.54 6.15 8.56
N THR A 107 3.74 5.79 9.56
CA THR A 107 2.31 6.13 9.62
C THR A 107 2.08 7.62 9.84
N ASN A 108 2.85 8.28 10.72
CA ASN A 108 2.76 9.73 10.94
C ASN A 108 3.18 10.51 9.69
N PHE A 109 4.22 10.06 8.99
CA PHE A 109 4.64 10.66 7.73
C PHE A 109 3.56 10.52 6.66
N LEU A 110 2.96 9.33 6.51
CA LEU A 110 1.82 9.10 5.62
C LEU A 110 0.63 10.00 5.96
N ALA A 111 0.29 10.13 7.25
CA ALA A 111 -0.80 10.99 7.70
C ALA A 111 -0.52 12.47 7.39
N GLY A 112 0.72 12.95 7.60
CA GLY A 112 1.12 14.31 7.24
C GLY A 112 1.02 14.58 5.74
N LEU A 113 1.49 13.65 4.90
CA LEU A 113 1.34 13.75 3.45
C LEU A 113 -0.12 13.77 3.01
N LEU A 114 -0.98 12.95 3.63
CA LEU A 114 -2.41 12.93 3.33
C LEU A 114 -3.06 14.29 3.65
N VAL A 115 -2.71 14.90 4.78
CA VAL A 115 -3.21 16.24 5.14
C VAL A 115 -2.81 17.26 4.08
N ALA A 116 -1.53 17.28 3.68
CA ALA A 116 -1.07 18.16 2.60
C ALA A 116 -1.81 17.89 1.28
N GLN A 117 -2.05 16.61 0.95
CA GLN A 117 -2.78 16.21 -0.25
C GLN A 117 -4.22 16.74 -0.26
N ILE A 118 -4.92 16.69 0.87
CA ILE A 118 -6.29 17.19 1.01
C ILE A 118 -6.32 18.70 0.78
N PHE A 119 -5.44 19.47 1.42
CA PHE A 119 -5.37 20.92 1.24
C PHE A 119 -5.05 21.30 -0.22
N LEU A 120 -4.09 20.63 -0.85
CA LEU A 120 -3.73 20.84 -2.25
C LEU A 120 -4.89 20.46 -3.20
N GLY A 121 -5.64 19.41 -2.88
CA GLY A 121 -6.80 18.98 -3.66
C GLY A 121 -7.95 19.97 -3.60
N ILE A 122 -8.27 20.44 -2.38
CA ILE A 122 -9.27 21.50 -2.16
C ILE A 122 -8.84 22.78 -2.89
N ALA A 123 -7.59 23.22 -2.74
CA ALA A 123 -7.09 24.40 -3.42
C ALA A 123 -7.19 24.27 -4.96
N SER A 124 -6.81 23.12 -5.52
CA SER A 124 -6.96 22.84 -6.95
C SER A 124 -8.41 22.93 -7.43
N TYR A 125 -9.35 22.39 -6.63
CA TYR A 125 -10.78 22.41 -6.95
C TYR A 125 -11.41 23.80 -6.82
N LEU A 126 -11.02 24.57 -5.79
CA LEU A 126 -11.52 25.94 -5.61
C LEU A 126 -11.05 26.87 -6.74
N ILE A 127 -9.80 26.75 -7.18
CA ILE A 127 -9.30 27.53 -8.34
C ILE A 127 -10.09 27.17 -9.61
N LEU A 128 -10.39 25.88 -9.81
CA LEU A 128 -11.18 25.42 -10.94
C LEU A 128 -12.62 25.97 -10.89
N LEU A 129 -13.26 26.01 -9.72
CA LEU A 129 -14.60 26.57 -9.55
C LEU A 129 -14.66 28.09 -9.71
N ALA A 130 -13.63 28.80 -9.25
CA ALA A 130 -13.55 30.26 -9.37
C ALA A 130 -13.31 30.72 -10.82
N HIS A 131 -12.71 29.86 -11.65
CA HIS A 131 -12.37 30.15 -13.03
C HIS A 131 -12.85 29.04 -13.99
N PRO A 132 -14.17 28.92 -14.24
CA PRO A 132 -14.71 27.85 -15.09
C PRO A 132 -14.30 27.97 -16.58
N ALA A 133 -13.98 29.17 -17.06
CA ALA A 133 -13.52 29.40 -18.44
C ALA A 133 -12.13 28.79 -18.76
N MET A 134 -11.37 28.40 -17.73
CA MET A 134 -10.03 27.80 -17.85
C MET A 134 -10.04 26.39 -18.46
N GLN A 135 -11.22 25.80 -18.68
CA GLN A 135 -11.34 24.54 -19.40
C GLN A 135 -11.17 24.71 -20.92
N VAL A 136 -11.26 25.94 -21.43
CA VAL A 136 -11.21 26.28 -22.87
C VAL A 136 -10.03 27.22 -23.19
N GLU A 137 -9.56 28.01 -22.22
CA GLU A 137 -8.39 28.90 -22.33
C GLU A 137 -7.17 28.38 -21.54
N GLN A 138 -5.98 28.96 -21.75
CA GLN A 138 -4.75 28.50 -21.11
C GLN A 138 -4.83 28.52 -19.57
N PRO A 139 -4.41 27.45 -18.87
CA PRO A 139 -4.50 27.33 -17.42
C PRO A 139 -3.63 28.37 -16.69
N LEU A 140 -4.15 28.88 -15.57
CA LEU A 140 -3.49 29.90 -14.76
C LEU A 140 -2.22 29.28 -14.17
N PRO A 141 -1.07 29.98 -14.14
CA PRO A 141 0.16 29.41 -13.60
C PRO A 141 0.00 28.84 -12.19
N ALA A 142 -0.81 29.50 -11.35
CA ALA A 142 -1.13 29.03 -10.01
C ALA A 142 -1.84 27.66 -10.00
N TYR A 143 -2.80 27.43 -10.90
CA TYR A 143 -3.47 26.13 -11.02
C TYR A 143 -2.48 25.03 -11.40
N VAL A 144 -1.60 25.29 -12.38
CA VAL A 144 -0.59 24.32 -12.83
C VAL A 144 0.34 23.96 -11.68
N VAL A 145 0.83 24.94 -10.92
CA VAL A 145 1.71 24.69 -9.77
C VAL A 145 1.00 23.88 -8.69
N VAL A 146 -0.20 24.28 -8.27
CA VAL A 146 -0.93 23.60 -7.19
C VAL A 146 -1.33 22.18 -7.60
N SER A 147 -1.87 22.00 -8.80
CA SER A 147 -2.30 20.69 -9.30
C SER A 147 -1.12 19.75 -9.56
N THR A 148 0.00 20.25 -10.09
CA THR A 148 1.23 19.45 -10.26
C THR A 148 1.79 19.04 -8.91
N THR A 149 1.84 19.97 -7.95
CA THR A 149 2.25 19.67 -6.57
C THR A 149 1.34 18.62 -5.95
N HIS A 150 0.02 18.73 -6.14
CA HIS A 150 -0.95 17.73 -5.71
C HIS A 150 -0.66 16.35 -6.33
N VAL A 151 -0.30 16.26 -7.62
CA VAL A 151 0.07 14.98 -8.24
C VAL A 151 1.33 14.40 -7.62
N VAL A 152 2.36 15.21 -7.44
CA VAL A 152 3.64 14.77 -6.84
C VAL A 152 3.45 14.29 -5.40
N VAL A 153 2.73 15.06 -4.58
CA VAL A 153 2.42 14.67 -3.19
C VAL A 153 1.55 13.41 -3.18
N GLY A 154 0.61 13.25 -4.12
CA GLY A 154 -0.17 12.02 -4.30
C GLY A 154 0.72 10.80 -4.56
N ALA A 155 1.74 10.93 -5.40
CA ALA A 155 2.72 9.88 -5.63
C ALA A 155 3.52 9.55 -4.36
N LEU A 156 3.88 10.55 -3.56
CA LEU A 156 4.54 10.37 -2.27
C LEU A 156 3.64 9.68 -1.23
N VAL A 157 2.34 9.97 -1.20
CA VAL A 157 1.36 9.27 -0.36
C VAL A 157 1.37 7.78 -0.68
N LEU A 158 1.35 7.42 -1.97
CA LEU A 158 1.42 6.01 -2.40
C LEU A 158 2.75 5.35 -2.03
N ALA A 159 3.88 6.03 -2.23
CA ALA A 159 5.18 5.51 -1.81
C ALA A 159 5.25 5.29 -0.29
N ALA A 160 4.77 6.26 0.50
CA ALA A 160 4.75 6.16 1.96
C ALA A 160 3.82 5.03 2.45
N SER A 161 2.66 4.85 1.83
CA SER A 161 1.74 3.75 2.17
C SER A 161 2.36 2.39 1.83
N LEU A 162 3.05 2.28 0.69
CA LEU A 162 3.76 1.07 0.28
C LEU A 162 4.91 0.73 1.25
N VAL A 163 5.71 1.73 1.65
CA VAL A 163 6.75 1.55 2.67
C VAL A 163 6.15 1.08 3.99
N LEU A 164 5.03 1.67 4.43
CA LEU A 164 4.31 1.22 5.63
C LEU A 164 3.81 -0.23 5.47
N THR A 165 3.31 -0.61 4.29
CA THR A 165 2.96 -2.00 3.99
C THR A 165 4.16 -2.92 4.18
N TYR A 166 5.32 -2.62 3.58
CA TYR A 166 6.52 -3.45 3.77
C TYR A 166 6.96 -3.52 5.23
N ARG A 167 6.88 -2.41 5.98
CA ARG A 167 7.17 -2.39 7.42
C ARG A 167 6.21 -3.27 8.22
N ALA A 168 4.92 -3.28 7.88
CA ALA A 168 3.95 -4.18 8.50
C ALA A 168 4.31 -5.66 8.25
N PHE A 169 4.68 -6.02 7.02
CA PHE A 169 5.11 -7.38 6.70
C PHE A 169 6.43 -7.79 7.37
N GLN A 170 7.37 -6.84 7.49
CA GLN A 170 8.65 -7.04 8.14
C GLN A 170 8.50 -7.24 9.65
N LEU A 171 7.64 -6.47 10.32
CA LEU A 171 7.63 -6.32 11.78
C LEU A 171 6.45 -6.98 12.50
N THR A 172 5.43 -7.44 11.78
CA THR A 172 4.31 -8.19 12.38
C THR A 172 4.19 -9.59 11.81
N SER A 173 3.56 -10.52 12.50
CA SER A 173 3.10 -11.82 11.99
C SER A 173 1.58 -11.90 12.08
N ALA A 174 0.91 -12.47 11.07
CA ALA A 174 -0.54 -12.64 11.10
C ALA A 174 -0.92 -13.88 11.92
N HIS A 175 -1.94 -13.77 12.79
CA HIS A 175 -2.43 -14.85 13.66
C HIS A 175 -2.64 -16.21 12.95
N ARG A 176 -3.17 -16.21 11.72
CA ARG A 176 -3.40 -17.45 10.95
C ARG A 176 -2.12 -18.20 10.59
N ALA A 177 -0.99 -17.49 10.46
CA ALA A 177 0.30 -18.10 10.21
C ALA A 177 0.88 -18.77 11.48
N SER A 178 0.58 -18.22 12.66
CA SER A 178 0.93 -18.84 13.95
C SER A 178 0.13 -20.11 14.20
N GLU A 179 -1.19 -20.11 13.96
CA GLU A 179 -2.03 -21.31 14.07
C GLU A 179 -1.58 -22.44 13.13
N ALA A 180 -1.28 -22.12 11.86
CA ALA A 180 -0.78 -23.09 10.90
C ALA A 180 0.63 -23.62 11.26
N ALA A 181 1.52 -22.76 11.78
CA ALA A 181 2.85 -23.16 12.21
C ALA A 181 2.82 -24.03 13.49
N VAL A 182 1.92 -23.73 14.43
CA VAL A 182 1.69 -24.54 15.63
C VAL A 182 1.09 -25.89 15.24
N ALA A 183 0.08 -25.91 14.37
CA ALA A 183 -0.53 -27.15 13.85
C ALA A 183 0.48 -28.04 13.10
N ASN A 184 1.41 -27.43 12.35
CA ASN A 184 2.47 -28.16 11.63
C ASN A 184 3.57 -28.70 12.56
N ARG A 185 3.85 -28.02 13.69
CA ARG A 185 4.78 -28.54 14.71
C ARG A 185 4.17 -29.69 15.52
N SER A 186 2.86 -29.69 15.74
CA SER A 186 2.17 -30.78 16.45
C SER A 186 1.91 -32.00 15.58
N PHE A 187 1.88 -31.87 14.25
CA PHE A 187 1.73 -32.98 13.31
C PHE A 187 2.83 -32.98 12.24
N PRO A 188 4.07 -33.38 12.56
CA PRO A 188 5.11 -33.53 11.55
C PRO A 188 4.71 -34.66 10.58
N ARG A 189 4.50 -34.31 9.30
CA ARG A 189 4.26 -35.30 8.23
C ARG A 189 5.48 -36.23 8.16
N LYS A 190 5.32 -37.50 8.58
CA LYS A 190 6.34 -38.55 8.38
C LYS A 190 6.69 -38.58 6.89
N GLN A 191 7.94 -38.27 6.54
CA GLN A 191 8.45 -38.54 5.20
C GLN A 191 8.47 -40.06 5.01
N GLU A 192 7.66 -40.51 4.05
CA GLU A 192 7.52 -41.90 3.66
C GLU A 192 8.80 -42.30 2.89
N SER A 193 9.77 -42.89 3.60
CA SER A 193 10.92 -43.54 3.01
C SER A 193 10.47 -44.87 2.39
N THR A 194 10.10 -44.85 1.11
CA THR A 194 9.97 -46.09 0.34
C THR A 194 11.29 -46.35 -0.38
N GLU A 195 12.12 -47.18 0.24
CA GLU A 195 13.26 -47.84 -0.40
C GLU A 195 12.80 -49.22 -0.92
N PRO A 196 13.17 -49.66 -2.13
CA PRO A 196 12.57 -50.84 -2.76
C PRO A 196 13.31 -52.11 -2.33
N ALA A 197 12.66 -53.00 -1.58
CA ALA A 197 13.19 -54.32 -1.27
C ALA A 197 12.61 -55.37 -2.24
N SER A 198 13.23 -55.48 -3.42
CA SER A 198 13.21 -56.73 -4.17
C SER A 198 14.28 -57.65 -3.59
N GLN A 199 13.91 -58.68 -2.82
CA GLN A 199 14.64 -59.95 -2.82
C GLN A 199 13.69 -61.12 -2.57
N VAL A 200 13.64 -61.93 -3.62
CA VAL A 200 12.99 -63.23 -3.76
C VAL A 200 13.77 -64.25 -2.93
N GLN A 201 13.10 -64.95 -2.03
CA GLN A 201 13.59 -66.23 -1.52
C GLN A 201 12.50 -67.29 -1.71
N ARG A 202 12.62 -68.04 -2.80
CA ARG A 202 11.95 -69.34 -2.98
C ARG A 202 12.63 -70.34 -2.04
N ALA A 203 11.84 -71.04 -1.24
CA ALA A 203 12.25 -72.28 -0.59
C ALA A 203 11.58 -73.43 -1.34
N ASP A 204 12.38 -74.21 -2.06
CA ASP A 204 12.06 -75.55 -2.55
C ASP A 204 13.22 -76.46 -2.14
N VAL A 205 12.83 -77.63 -1.60
CA VAL A 205 13.62 -78.83 -1.22
C VAL A 205 14.30 -78.83 0.15
#